data_AF-A0A504YVF2-F1
#
_entry.id   AF-A0A504YVF2-F1
#
_cell.length_a   1.000
_cell.length_b   1.000
_cell.length_c   1.000
_cell.angle_alpha   90.00
_cell.angle_beta   90.00
_cell.angle_gamma   90.00
#
_symmetry.space_group_name_H-M   'P 1'
#
loop_
_entity.id
_entity.type
_entity.pdbx_description
1 polymer ?
#
loop_
_entity_poly.entity_id
_entity_poly.type
_entity_poly.pdbx_seq_one_letter_code
_entity_poly.pdbx_strand_id
1 'polypeptide(L)'
;MVLRRIVSQRLSVGHEPLKHKECYDLVCQFFDLFLYQTGQFPDFMLMRKAQSADCAPEYSALRSSKDVHSRKLAKFLDSLRRLRTEIRNLPPFVHYFLILLGNLPSHPKRAYIVDFSSAVCTSNDGFSVVLSFSSFFKAFFEDSVCQQSFTEMKPTRIYLYLLAPKSFQSTWFLPKPNFHLFDKCPVFVLQVLVDSCHSLIMDEKETDVTLSDVRQMLTTPPTNFMWYASPIILDGISA
;
A
#
# COMPACT_ATOMS: atom_id res chain seq x y z
N MET A 1 19.18 10.71 -21.12
CA MET A 1 18.69 10.10 -19.87
C MET A 1 17.18 9.92 -19.99
N VAL A 2 16.65 8.70 -19.91
CA VAL A 2 15.19 8.50 -19.88
C VAL A 2 14.75 8.66 -18.43
N LEU A 3 14.04 9.73 -18.12
CA LEU A 3 13.50 9.99 -16.78
C LEU A 3 12.46 8.94 -16.41
N ARG A 4 12.43 8.52 -15.15
CA ARG A 4 11.43 7.60 -14.61
C ARG A 4 10.03 8.19 -14.81
N ARG A 5 9.12 7.40 -15.41
CA ARG A 5 7.70 7.79 -15.48
C ARG A 5 7.08 7.65 -14.10
N ILE A 6 6.68 8.78 -13.52
CA ILE A 6 5.93 8.85 -12.27
C ILE A 6 4.57 9.45 -12.60
N VAL A 7 3.51 8.75 -12.21
CA VAL A 7 2.13 9.23 -12.28
C VAL A 7 1.64 9.38 -10.85
N SER A 8 1.13 10.55 -10.48
CA SER A 8 0.59 10.81 -9.14
C SER A 8 -0.89 11.13 -9.24
N GLN A 9 -1.67 10.50 -8.36
CA GLN A 9 -3.09 10.76 -8.19
C GLN A 9 -3.37 11.08 -6.72
N ARG A 10 -4.27 12.03 -6.51
CA ARG A 10 -4.64 12.53 -5.19
C ARG A 10 -6.09 12.19 -4.92
N LEU A 11 -6.34 11.50 -3.81
CA LEU A 11 -7.69 11.16 -3.37
C LEU A 11 -7.90 11.63 -1.94
N SER A 12 -9.07 12.20 -1.70
CA SER A 12 -9.44 12.71 -0.39
C SER A 12 -10.16 11.67 0.46
N VAL A 13 -9.88 11.70 1.77
CA VAL A 13 -10.61 10.94 2.80
C VAL A 13 -11.66 11.79 3.53
N GLY A 14 -11.94 13.00 3.06
CA GLY A 14 -12.90 13.94 3.65
C GLY A 14 -12.22 15.03 4.48
N HIS A 15 -12.98 15.73 5.31
CA HIS A 15 -12.54 16.97 5.97
C HIS A 15 -11.67 16.81 7.22
N GLU A 16 -11.63 15.62 7.83
CA GLU A 16 -10.91 15.39 9.08
C GLU A 16 -9.60 14.62 8.85
N PRO A 17 -8.48 15.04 9.47
CA PRO A 17 -7.25 14.27 9.48
C PRO A 17 -7.41 12.89 10.12
N LEU A 18 -6.78 11.89 9.51
CA LEU A 18 -6.79 10.52 9.99
C LEU A 18 -5.82 10.32 11.15
N LYS A 19 -6.21 9.55 12.15
CA LYS A 19 -5.28 8.96 13.11
C LYS A 19 -4.38 7.95 12.39
N HIS A 20 -3.21 7.69 12.96
CA HIS A 20 -2.28 6.69 12.43
C HIS A 20 -2.92 5.30 12.27
N LYS A 21 -3.73 4.87 13.24
CA LYS A 21 -4.45 3.60 13.17
C LYS A 21 -5.42 3.55 11.99
N GLU A 22 -6.12 4.65 11.72
CA GLU A 22 -7.05 4.77 10.60
C GLU A 22 -6.30 4.73 9.26
N CYS A 23 -5.11 5.33 9.18
CA CYS A 23 -4.24 5.20 8.00
C CYS A 23 -3.82 3.74 7.76
N TYR A 24 -3.48 3.01 8.83
CA TYR A 24 -3.09 1.59 8.73
C TYR A 24 -4.27 0.68 8.38
N ASP A 25 -5.47 1.01 8.84
CA ASP A 25 -6.68 0.32 8.41
C ASP A 25 -7.02 0.64 6.95
N LEU A 26 -6.89 1.89 6.53
CA LEU A 26 -7.11 2.28 5.13
C LEU A 26 -6.10 1.60 4.21
N VAL A 27 -4.80 1.59 4.54
CA VAL A 27 -3.80 0.91 3.69
C VAL A 27 -4.05 -0.60 3.63
N CYS A 28 -4.51 -1.23 4.70
CA CYS A 28 -4.89 -2.65 4.69
C CYS A 28 -6.09 -2.92 3.79
N GLN A 29 -7.11 -2.06 3.80
CA GLN A 29 -8.28 -2.18 2.93
C GLN A 29 -7.93 -1.89 1.47
N PHE A 30 -7.12 -0.85 1.24
CA PHE A 30 -6.60 -0.52 -0.07
C PHE A 30 -5.74 -1.65 -0.63
N PHE A 31 -4.93 -2.31 0.19
CA PHE A 31 -4.11 -3.43 -0.27
C PHE A 31 -4.95 -4.60 -0.80
N ASP A 32 -6.14 -4.86 -0.22
CA ASP A 32 -7.06 -5.88 -0.74
C ASP A 32 -7.60 -5.50 -2.10
N LEU A 33 -8.03 -4.25 -2.22
CA LEU A 33 -8.51 -3.73 -3.49
C LEU A 33 -7.40 -3.76 -4.53
N PHE A 34 -6.18 -3.35 -4.16
CA PHE A 34 -5.00 -3.38 -5.00
C PHE A 34 -4.73 -4.79 -5.55
N LEU A 35 -4.71 -5.79 -4.66
CA LEU A 35 -4.45 -7.18 -5.06
C LEU A 35 -5.49 -7.69 -6.06
N TYR A 36 -6.76 -7.34 -5.85
CA TYR A 36 -7.84 -7.70 -6.76
C TYR A 36 -7.73 -6.94 -8.10
N GLN A 37 -7.68 -5.62 -8.06
CA GLN A 37 -7.70 -4.75 -9.25
C GLN A 37 -6.51 -4.99 -10.18
N THR A 38 -5.33 -5.29 -9.61
CA THR A 38 -4.12 -5.57 -10.38
C THR A 38 -3.97 -7.03 -10.81
N GLY A 39 -4.98 -7.88 -10.55
CA GLY A 39 -4.99 -9.30 -10.94
C GLY A 39 -4.03 -10.19 -10.16
N GLN A 40 -3.61 -9.75 -8.96
CA GLN A 40 -2.70 -10.53 -8.11
C GLN A 40 -3.43 -11.52 -7.20
N PHE A 41 -4.74 -11.34 -7.02
CA PHE A 41 -5.60 -12.31 -6.35
C PHE A 41 -6.99 -12.33 -7.00
N PRO A 42 -7.56 -13.52 -7.30
CA PRO A 42 -8.73 -13.61 -8.17
C PRO A 42 -10.07 -13.34 -7.47
N ASP A 43 -10.14 -13.50 -6.14
CA ASP A 43 -11.41 -13.45 -5.40
C ASP A 43 -11.37 -12.45 -4.23
N PHE A 44 -11.95 -11.27 -4.45
CA PHE A 44 -12.05 -10.24 -3.41
C PHE A 44 -12.88 -10.70 -2.20
N MET A 45 -13.98 -11.42 -2.43
CA MET A 45 -14.86 -11.87 -1.36
C MET A 45 -14.16 -12.91 -0.47
N LEU A 46 -13.41 -13.83 -1.07
CA LEU A 46 -12.61 -14.79 -0.32
C LEU A 46 -11.55 -14.08 0.54
N MET A 47 -10.86 -13.05 0.02
CA MET A 47 -9.93 -12.26 0.83
C MET A 47 -10.64 -11.65 2.03
N ARG A 48 -11.81 -11.04 1.84
CA ARG A 48 -12.61 -10.41 2.91
C ARG A 48 -13.07 -11.43 3.95
N LYS A 49 -13.59 -12.58 3.51
CA LYS A 49 -14.06 -13.67 4.38
C LYS A 49 -12.94 -14.29 5.20
N ALA A 50 -11.76 -14.48 4.63
CA ALA A 50 -10.61 -15.03 5.35
C ALA A 50 -10.15 -14.17 6.56
N GLN A 51 -10.67 -12.95 6.67
CA GLN A 51 -10.41 -12.03 7.77
C GLN A 51 -11.53 -11.98 8.81
N SER A 52 -12.75 -12.41 8.49
CA SER A 52 -13.86 -12.41 9.44
C SER A 52 -13.85 -13.67 10.29
N ALA A 53 -14.25 -13.55 11.56
CA ALA A 53 -14.42 -14.70 12.44
C ALA A 53 -15.51 -15.65 11.92
N ASP A 54 -16.49 -15.11 11.19
CA ASP A 54 -17.71 -15.79 10.76
C ASP A 54 -17.50 -16.77 9.59
N CYS A 55 -16.40 -16.66 8.84
CA CYS A 55 -16.11 -17.52 7.68
C CYS A 55 -14.98 -18.54 7.92
N ALA A 56 -14.70 -18.84 9.19
CA ALA A 56 -13.81 -19.93 9.62
C ALA A 56 -14.06 -21.30 8.92
N PRO A 57 -15.30 -21.71 8.55
CA PRO A 57 -15.53 -23.02 7.92
C PRO A 57 -14.97 -23.13 6.50
N GLU A 58 -15.26 -22.14 5.62
CA GLU A 58 -14.79 -22.16 4.23
C GLU A 58 -13.26 -22.05 4.15
N TYR A 59 -12.69 -21.21 5.01
CA TYR A 59 -11.24 -21.05 5.11
C TYR A 59 -10.54 -22.27 5.73
N SER A 60 -11.14 -22.91 6.73
CA SER A 60 -10.60 -24.16 7.30
C SER A 60 -10.67 -25.33 6.31
N ALA A 61 -11.70 -25.37 5.45
CA ALA A 61 -11.78 -26.32 4.34
C ALA A 61 -10.64 -26.10 3.32
N LEU A 62 -10.34 -24.85 2.96
CA LEU A 62 -9.18 -24.53 2.10
C LEU A 62 -7.85 -24.97 2.71
N ARG A 63 -7.65 -24.76 4.02
CA ARG A 63 -6.43 -25.19 4.72
C ARG A 63 -6.26 -26.70 4.81
N SER A 64 -7.37 -27.43 4.94
CA SER A 64 -7.37 -28.90 5.05
C SER A 64 -7.40 -29.60 3.68
N SER A 65 -7.63 -28.85 2.60
CA SER A 65 -7.65 -29.38 1.24
C SER A 65 -6.30 -29.99 0.83
N LYS A 66 -6.36 -31.14 0.15
CA LYS A 66 -5.20 -31.79 -0.47
C LYS A 66 -4.85 -31.19 -1.84
N ASP A 67 -5.75 -30.40 -2.42
CA ASP A 67 -5.55 -29.75 -3.70
C ASP A 67 -4.45 -28.67 -3.62
N VAL A 68 -3.57 -28.65 -4.61
CA VAL A 68 -2.40 -27.77 -4.65
C VAL A 68 -2.83 -26.31 -4.76
N HIS A 69 -3.85 -26.02 -5.56
CA HIS A 69 -4.35 -24.66 -5.76
C HIS A 69 -4.96 -24.10 -4.46
N SER A 70 -5.82 -24.90 -3.80
CA SER A 70 -6.42 -24.59 -2.51
C SER A 70 -5.38 -24.27 -1.43
N ARG A 71 -4.29 -25.06 -1.35
CA ARG A 71 -3.20 -24.80 -0.39
C ARG A 71 -2.43 -23.51 -0.70
N LYS A 72 -2.24 -23.18 -1.97
CA LYS A 72 -1.61 -21.91 -2.38
C LYS A 72 -2.49 -20.73 -1.98
N LEU A 73 -3.79 -20.79 -2.22
CA LEU A 73 -4.76 -19.79 -1.76
C LEU A 73 -4.72 -19.62 -0.24
N ALA A 74 -4.77 -20.73 0.51
CA ALA A 74 -4.72 -20.70 1.97
C ALA A 74 -3.43 -20.05 2.49
N LYS A 75 -2.26 -20.41 1.92
CA LYS A 75 -0.96 -19.82 2.27
C LYS A 75 -0.90 -18.32 1.95
N PHE A 76 -1.44 -17.91 0.81
CA PHE A 76 -1.51 -16.50 0.43
C PHE A 76 -2.34 -15.70 1.44
N LEU A 77 -3.55 -16.19 1.76
CA LEU A 77 -4.45 -15.55 2.71
C LEU A 77 -3.84 -15.50 4.12
N ASP A 78 -3.14 -16.55 4.55
CA ASP A 78 -2.38 -16.57 5.80
C ASP A 78 -1.29 -15.50 5.84
N SER A 79 -0.53 -15.40 4.76
CA SER A 79 0.56 -14.43 4.62
C SER A 79 0.03 -13.00 4.59
N LEU A 80 -1.08 -12.78 3.87
CA LEU A 80 -1.77 -11.50 3.80
C LEU A 80 -2.35 -11.08 5.16
N ARG A 81 -2.96 -12.02 5.90
CA ARG A 81 -3.46 -11.77 7.25
C ARG A 81 -2.31 -11.36 8.18
N ARG A 82 -1.20 -12.10 8.16
CA ARG A 82 -0.02 -11.78 8.97
C ARG A 82 0.55 -10.40 8.63
N LEU A 83 0.67 -10.08 7.34
CA LEU A 83 1.15 -8.77 6.88
C LEU A 83 0.32 -7.61 7.44
N ARG A 84 -1.00 -7.73 7.44
CA ARG A 84 -1.90 -6.68 7.96
C ARG A 84 -1.82 -6.52 9.46
N THR A 85 -1.70 -7.62 10.21
CA THR A 85 -1.47 -7.56 11.64
C THR A 85 -0.23 -6.72 11.94
N GLU A 86 0.85 -6.94 11.19
CA GLU A 86 2.09 -6.20 11.36
C GLU A 86 1.98 -4.74 10.92
N ILE A 87 1.22 -4.44 9.84
CA ILE A 87 0.92 -3.05 9.45
C ILE A 87 0.13 -2.31 10.53
N ARG A 88 -0.90 -2.93 11.13
CA ARG A 88 -1.71 -2.32 12.19
C ARG A 88 -0.94 -2.06 13.47
N ASN A 89 0.15 -2.79 13.70
CA ASN A 89 1.04 -2.63 14.84
C ASN A 89 2.18 -1.62 14.59
N LEU A 90 2.18 -0.92 13.44
CA LEU A 90 3.22 0.05 13.14
C LEU A 90 3.17 1.26 14.10
N PRO A 91 4.34 1.85 14.40
CA PRO A 91 4.41 3.09 15.18
C PRO A 91 3.92 4.28 14.35
N PRO A 92 3.52 5.40 14.98
CA PRO A 92 2.82 6.52 14.32
C PRO A 92 3.64 7.33 13.29
N PHE A 93 4.90 7.02 13.02
CA PHE A 93 5.73 7.81 12.09
C PHE A 93 5.81 7.22 10.67
N VAL A 94 5.05 6.15 10.38
CA VAL A 94 5.08 5.51 9.06
C VAL A 94 4.01 6.12 8.17
N HIS A 95 4.44 6.93 7.20
CA HIS A 95 3.53 7.64 6.29
C HIS A 95 3.56 7.12 4.85
N TYR A 96 4.63 6.41 4.46
CA TYR A 96 4.85 5.96 3.10
C TYR A 96 4.91 4.43 3.04
N PHE A 97 4.07 3.86 2.18
CA PHE A 97 4.08 2.44 1.84
C PHE A 97 4.45 2.29 0.38
N LEU A 98 5.41 1.41 0.08
CA LEU A 98 5.86 1.09 -1.27
C LEU A 98 5.53 -0.37 -1.59
N ILE A 99 4.72 -0.58 -2.62
CA ILE A 99 4.36 -1.90 -3.13
C ILE A 99 5.07 -2.11 -4.46
N LEU A 100 5.84 -3.19 -4.57
CA LEU A 100 6.55 -3.56 -5.79
C LEU A 100 5.92 -4.81 -6.39
N LEU A 101 5.58 -4.77 -7.68
CA LEU A 101 5.14 -5.92 -8.46
C LEU A 101 6.25 -6.34 -9.42
N GLY A 102 6.67 -7.60 -9.39
CA GLY A 102 7.69 -8.12 -10.30
C GLY A 102 8.34 -9.41 -9.82
N ASN A 103 9.44 -9.80 -10.46
CA ASN A 103 10.17 -11.03 -10.06
C ASN A 103 11.20 -10.75 -8.96
N LEU A 104 11.78 -9.55 -8.96
CA LEU A 104 12.82 -9.11 -8.04
C LEU A 104 12.52 -7.69 -7.56
N PRO A 105 12.78 -7.37 -6.29
CA PRO A 105 12.56 -6.01 -5.77
C PRO A 105 13.56 -4.99 -6.34
N SER A 106 14.70 -5.45 -6.88
CA SER A 106 15.67 -4.58 -7.56
C SER A 106 15.23 -4.16 -8.95
N HIS A 107 14.38 -4.95 -9.61
CA HIS A 107 13.88 -4.68 -10.98
C HIS A 107 12.38 -4.97 -11.07
N PRO A 108 11.54 -4.26 -10.31
CA PRO A 108 10.11 -4.48 -10.34
C PRO A 108 9.53 -3.99 -11.67
N LYS A 109 8.46 -4.65 -12.12
CA LYS A 109 7.71 -4.26 -13.31
C LYS A 109 6.93 -2.97 -13.08
N ARG A 110 6.38 -2.79 -11.87
CA ARG A 110 5.66 -1.60 -11.44
C ARG A 110 5.91 -1.35 -9.95
N ALA A 111 5.92 -0.08 -9.57
CA ALA A 111 6.00 0.35 -8.18
C ALA A 111 4.80 1.24 -7.85
N TYR A 112 4.27 1.11 -6.65
CA TYR A 112 3.13 1.88 -6.16
C TYR A 112 3.49 2.48 -4.81
N ILE A 113 3.28 3.79 -4.64
CA ILE A 113 3.43 4.46 -3.35
C ILE A 113 2.04 4.83 -2.85
N VAL A 114 1.77 4.54 -1.58
CA VAL A 114 0.65 5.13 -0.85
C VAL A 114 1.23 6.11 0.16
N ASP A 115 0.87 7.38 0.03
CA ASP A 115 1.39 8.49 0.81
C ASP A 115 0.29 9.09 1.70
N PHE A 116 0.49 8.99 3.02
CA PHE A 116 -0.39 9.54 4.05
C PHE A 116 0.17 10.79 4.72
N SER A 117 1.32 11.31 4.27
CA SER A 117 2.05 12.42 4.93
C SER A 117 1.18 13.67 5.13
N SER A 118 0.22 13.89 4.23
CA SER A 118 -0.68 15.05 4.23
C SER A 118 -2.05 14.76 4.85
N ALA A 119 -2.37 13.50 5.17
CA ALA A 119 -3.66 13.11 5.72
C ALA A 119 -3.65 12.80 7.22
N VAL A 120 -2.46 12.67 7.82
CA VAL A 120 -2.31 12.21 9.20
C VAL A 120 -2.45 13.36 10.19
N CYS A 121 -3.25 13.15 11.23
CA CYS A 121 -3.37 14.06 12.37
C CYS A 121 -2.07 14.07 13.19
N THR A 122 -1.50 15.24 13.42
CA THR A 122 -0.31 15.41 14.28
C THR A 122 -0.64 15.51 15.77
N SER A 123 -1.92 15.61 16.14
CA SER A 123 -2.38 15.69 17.52
C SER A 123 -3.15 14.43 17.95
N ASN A 124 -2.88 13.94 19.16
CA ASN A 124 -3.50 12.73 19.72
C ASN A 124 -4.93 12.93 20.23
N ASP A 125 -5.47 14.17 20.19
CA ASP A 125 -6.69 14.56 20.91
C ASP A 125 -8.00 14.41 20.12
N GLY A 126 -7.99 13.69 18.99
CA GLY A 126 -9.20 13.49 18.19
C GLY A 126 -10.17 12.46 18.80
N PHE A 127 -11.47 12.73 18.72
CA PHE A 127 -12.51 11.71 18.96
C PHE A 127 -12.36 10.56 17.94
N SER A 128 -12.66 9.32 18.36
CA SER A 128 -12.60 8.16 17.46
C SER A 128 -13.94 8.01 16.75
N VAL A 129 -14.06 8.58 15.54
CA VAL A 129 -15.21 8.28 14.68
C VAL A 129 -14.88 6.99 13.92
N VAL A 130 -15.82 6.04 13.89
CA VAL A 130 -15.69 4.88 13.01
C VAL A 130 -15.81 5.38 11.57
N LEU A 131 -14.68 5.61 10.91
CA LEU A 131 -14.66 6.09 9.54
C LEU A 131 -14.97 4.94 8.56
N SER A 132 -16.01 5.15 7.74
CA SER A 132 -16.21 4.36 6.52
C SER A 132 -15.42 5.00 5.39
N PHE A 133 -14.42 4.29 4.85
CA PHE A 133 -13.64 4.75 3.69
C PHE A 133 -14.39 4.59 2.35
N SER A 134 -15.71 4.41 2.38
CA SER A 134 -16.53 4.19 1.19
C SER A 134 -16.42 5.33 0.17
N SER A 135 -16.37 6.58 0.63
CA SER A 135 -16.21 7.75 -0.26
C SER A 135 -14.84 7.78 -0.94
N PHE A 136 -13.78 7.45 -0.21
CA PHE A 136 -12.42 7.34 -0.76
C PHE A 136 -12.35 6.26 -1.85
N PHE A 137 -12.89 5.07 -1.58
CA PHE A 137 -12.90 3.98 -2.56
C PHE A 137 -13.80 4.29 -3.76
N LYS A 138 -14.94 4.96 -3.56
CA LYS A 138 -15.78 5.44 -4.65
C LYS A 138 -15.00 6.38 -5.57
N ALA A 139 -14.31 7.38 -5.00
CA ALA A 139 -13.47 8.30 -5.77
C ALA A 139 -12.35 7.55 -6.52
N PHE A 140 -11.72 6.55 -5.90
CA PHE A 140 -10.73 5.69 -6.56
C PHE A 140 -11.29 4.97 -7.79
N PHE A 141 -12.54 4.48 -7.72
CA PHE A 141 -13.18 3.81 -8.85
C PHE A 141 -13.63 4.75 -9.96
N GLU A 142 -14.06 5.96 -9.61
CA GLU A 142 -14.50 6.98 -10.57
C GLU A 142 -13.32 7.67 -11.28
N ASP A 143 -12.12 7.62 -10.69
CA ASP A 143 -10.92 8.25 -11.23
C ASP A 143 -10.26 7.42 -12.35
N SER A 144 -10.29 7.95 -13.58
CA SER A 144 -9.73 7.26 -14.76
C SER A 144 -8.21 7.04 -14.69
N VAL A 145 -7.46 7.91 -14.01
CA VAL A 145 -6.00 7.78 -13.85
C VAL A 145 -5.69 6.65 -12.87
N CYS A 146 -6.46 6.52 -11.78
CA CYS A 146 -6.41 5.35 -10.91
C CYS A 146 -6.70 4.08 -11.71
N GLN A 147 -7.78 4.01 -12.48
CA GLN A 147 -8.12 2.80 -13.25
C GLN A 147 -7.03 2.38 -14.24
N GLN A 148 -6.37 3.35 -14.88
CA GLN A 148 -5.23 3.10 -15.77
C GLN A 148 -3.95 2.70 -15.02
N SER A 149 -3.71 3.28 -13.84
CA SER A 149 -2.50 3.02 -13.04
C SER A 149 -2.52 1.63 -12.39
N PHE A 150 -3.71 1.16 -12.02
CA PHE A 150 -3.94 -0.12 -11.34
C PHE A 150 -4.51 -1.19 -12.28
N THR A 151 -4.37 -1.02 -13.59
CA THR A 151 -4.81 -2.01 -14.59
C THR A 151 -4.19 -3.38 -14.33
N GLU A 152 -4.98 -4.43 -14.56
CA GLU A 152 -4.61 -5.82 -14.39
C GLU A 152 -3.25 -6.16 -15.04
N MET A 153 -2.49 -7.04 -14.37
CA MET A 153 -1.30 -7.63 -14.94
C MET A 153 -1.18 -9.10 -14.52
N LYS A 154 -0.43 -9.89 -15.29
CA LYS A 154 -0.14 -11.29 -14.92
C LYS A 154 0.35 -11.35 -13.47
N PRO A 155 -0.07 -12.36 -12.68
CA PRO A 155 0.37 -12.49 -11.31
C PRO A 155 1.90 -12.54 -11.20
N THR A 156 2.43 -11.84 -10.21
CA THR A 156 3.87 -11.72 -9.94
C THR A 156 4.13 -11.75 -8.43
N ARG A 157 5.40 -11.62 -8.02
CA ARG A 157 5.71 -11.42 -6.61
C ARG A 157 5.42 -9.99 -6.21
N ILE A 158 4.92 -9.85 -4.99
CA ILE A 158 4.46 -8.62 -4.39
C ILE A 158 5.32 -8.39 -3.16
N TYR A 159 6.01 -7.26 -3.15
CA TYR A 159 6.88 -6.86 -2.05
C TYR A 159 6.32 -5.60 -1.41
N LEU A 160 6.19 -5.62 -0.08
CA LEU A 160 5.80 -4.42 0.69
C LEU A 160 7.03 -3.83 1.38
N TYR A 161 7.19 -2.53 1.23
CA TYR A 161 8.18 -1.71 1.90
C TYR A 161 7.49 -0.57 2.63
N LEU A 162 8.12 -0.08 3.68
CA LEU A 162 7.72 1.13 4.40
C LEU A 162 8.93 2.05 4.56
N LEU A 163 8.69 3.35 4.53
CA LEU A 163 9.72 4.33 4.89
C LEU A 163 9.59 4.68 6.37
N ALA A 164 10.68 4.58 7.10
CA ALA A 164 10.73 4.92 8.52
C ALA A 164 12.07 5.54 8.90
N PRO A 165 12.15 6.26 10.04
CA PRO A 165 13.40 6.76 10.57
C PRO A 165 14.41 5.63 10.80
N LYS A 166 15.71 5.89 10.60
CA LYS A 166 16.78 4.91 10.85
C LYS A 166 16.86 4.45 12.31
N SER A 167 16.33 5.24 13.24
CA SER A 167 16.17 4.89 14.65
C SER A 167 15.05 3.89 14.92
N PHE A 168 14.20 3.57 13.93
CA PHE A 168 13.14 2.58 14.10
C PHE A 168 13.72 1.18 14.30
N GLN A 169 13.54 0.66 15.51
CA GLN A 169 13.89 -0.70 15.88
C GLN A 169 12.70 -1.62 15.60
N SER A 170 12.58 -2.08 14.35
CA SER A 170 11.56 -3.07 14.00
C SER A 170 12.04 -4.48 14.36
N THR A 171 11.18 -5.27 15.00
CA THR A 171 11.41 -6.70 15.25
C THR A 171 10.99 -7.58 14.08
N TRP A 172 10.24 -7.04 13.11
CA TRP A 172 9.66 -7.81 12.02
C TRP A 172 10.02 -7.28 10.62
N PHE A 173 9.97 -5.97 10.41
CA PHE A 173 10.37 -5.37 9.14
C PHE A 173 11.90 -5.28 9.04
N LEU A 174 12.44 -5.70 7.90
CA LEU A 174 13.88 -5.82 7.69
C LEU A 174 14.44 -4.53 7.09
N PRO A 175 15.45 -3.88 7.71
CA PRO A 175 16.04 -2.65 7.17
C PRO A 175 16.73 -2.90 5.82
N LYS A 176 16.58 -1.95 4.89
CA LYS A 176 17.15 -2.00 3.53
C LYS A 176 17.93 -0.72 3.23
N PRO A 177 19.10 -0.51 3.85
CA PRO A 177 19.86 0.74 3.73
C PRO A 177 20.35 1.03 2.30
N ASN A 178 20.52 -0.02 1.48
CA ASN A 178 21.01 0.08 0.10
C ASN A 178 19.89 0.00 -0.94
N PHE A 179 18.62 0.07 -0.51
CA PHE A 179 17.50 0.04 -1.45
C PHE A 179 17.50 1.30 -2.32
N HIS A 180 17.46 1.07 -3.62
CA HIS A 180 17.21 2.06 -4.65
C HIS A 180 16.30 1.41 -5.69
N LEU A 181 15.25 2.13 -6.10
CA LEU A 181 14.37 1.63 -7.14
C LEU A 181 15.06 1.76 -8.50
N PHE A 182 14.91 0.75 -9.35
CA PHE A 182 15.41 0.79 -10.72
C PHE A 182 14.81 1.95 -11.53
N ASP A 183 15.65 2.69 -12.25
CA ASP A 183 15.28 3.95 -12.89
C ASP A 183 14.19 3.84 -13.95
N LYS A 184 14.10 2.70 -14.63
CA LYS A 184 13.07 2.48 -15.65
C LYS A 184 11.78 1.91 -15.10
N CYS A 185 11.69 1.65 -13.79
CA CYS A 185 10.46 1.15 -13.19
C CYS A 185 9.39 2.25 -13.19
N PRO A 186 8.22 2.06 -13.80
CA PRO A 186 7.12 3.00 -13.69
C PRO A 186 6.60 3.04 -12.24
N VAL A 187 6.37 4.26 -11.74
CA VAL A 187 5.89 4.50 -10.38
C VAL A 187 4.52 5.17 -10.44
N PHE A 188 3.59 4.65 -9.65
CA PHE A 188 2.27 5.23 -9.45
C PHE A 188 2.13 5.65 -7.99
N VAL A 189 1.83 6.92 -7.74
CA VAL A 189 1.71 7.49 -6.40
C VAL A 189 0.25 7.76 -6.14
N LEU A 190 -0.29 7.16 -5.08
CA LEU A 190 -1.60 7.49 -4.53
C LEU A 190 -1.37 8.32 -3.26
N GLN A 191 -1.59 9.63 -3.39
CA GLN A 191 -1.51 10.55 -2.27
C GLN A 191 -2.89 10.67 -1.62
N VAL A 192 -2.94 10.39 -0.32
CA VAL A 192 -4.14 10.49 0.50
C VAL A 192 -4.16 11.88 1.12
N LEU A 193 -5.25 12.61 0.89
CA LEU A 193 -5.44 13.99 1.32
C LEU A 193 -6.65 14.14 2.25
N VAL A 194 -6.68 15.24 2.99
CA VAL A 194 -7.83 15.71 3.77
C VAL A 194 -8.34 16.97 3.10
N ASP A 195 -9.65 17.09 2.89
CA ASP A 195 -10.34 18.26 2.33
C ASP A 195 -10.20 19.49 3.25
N SER A 196 -9.02 20.11 3.23
CA SER A 196 -8.81 21.46 3.73
C SER A 196 -8.95 22.48 2.59
N CYS A 197 -9.30 23.73 2.91
CA CYS A 197 -9.43 24.82 1.93
C CYS A 197 -8.17 25.07 1.06
N HIS A 198 -7.03 24.48 1.42
CA HIS A 198 -5.74 24.58 0.70
C HIS A 198 -5.24 23.26 0.12
N SER A 199 -5.85 22.12 0.45
CA SER A 199 -5.35 20.77 0.07
C SER A 199 -5.72 20.33 -1.35
N LEU A 200 -6.87 20.78 -1.85
CA LEU A 200 -7.38 20.43 -3.18
C LEU A 200 -6.91 21.40 -4.27
N ILE A 201 -6.23 22.49 -3.87
CA ILE A 201 -5.71 23.53 -4.75
C ILE A 201 -4.21 23.66 -4.45
N MET A 202 -3.44 22.62 -4.75
CA MET A 202 -1.99 22.77 -4.87
C MET A 202 -1.67 23.28 -6.26
N ASP A 203 -0.89 24.35 -6.34
CA ASP A 203 -0.45 24.91 -7.62
C ASP A 203 0.49 23.93 -8.35
N GLU A 204 0.66 24.04 -9.67
CA GLU A 204 1.48 23.10 -10.47
C GLU A 204 2.90 22.95 -9.91
N LYS A 205 3.46 24.04 -9.35
CA LYS A 205 4.78 24.07 -8.71
C LYS A 205 4.88 23.20 -7.47
N GLU A 206 3.85 23.17 -6.63
CA GLU A 206 3.85 22.34 -5.41
C GLU A 206 3.71 20.86 -5.76
N THR A 207 2.97 20.57 -6.83
CA THR A 207 2.90 19.22 -7.40
C THR A 207 4.27 18.75 -7.90
N ASP A 208 5.02 19.61 -8.58
CA ASP A 208 6.37 19.29 -9.02
C ASP A 208 7.35 19.06 -7.86
N VAL A 209 7.22 19.81 -6.76
CA VAL A 209 8.03 19.60 -5.54
C VAL A 209 7.74 18.23 -4.93
N THR A 210 6.47 17.87 -4.75
CA THR A 210 6.10 16.54 -4.20
C THR A 210 6.59 15.38 -5.07
N LEU A 211 6.57 15.54 -6.41
CA LEU A 211 7.12 14.55 -7.33
C LEU A 211 8.65 14.46 -7.25
N SER A 212 9.34 15.59 -7.04
CA SER A 212 10.78 15.63 -6.81
C SER A 212 11.15 14.91 -5.51
N ASP A 213 10.39 15.12 -4.44
CA ASP A 213 10.59 14.46 -3.15
C ASP A 213 10.38 12.95 -3.26
N VAL A 214 9.35 12.51 -3.98
CA VAL A 214 9.12 11.09 -4.27
C VAL A 214 10.28 10.49 -5.08
N ARG A 215 10.79 11.21 -6.09
CA ARG A 215 11.96 10.77 -6.87
C ARG A 215 13.16 10.56 -5.97
N GLN A 216 13.47 11.56 -5.15
CA GLN A 216 14.57 11.51 -4.20
C GLN A 216 14.39 10.35 -3.22
N MET A 217 13.22 10.19 -2.62
CA MET A 217 12.91 9.10 -1.68
C MET A 217 13.13 7.70 -2.26
N LEU A 218 12.88 7.51 -3.57
CA LEU A 218 13.03 6.23 -4.26
C LEU A 218 14.47 5.93 -4.72
N THR A 219 15.35 6.93 -4.82
CA THR A 219 16.76 6.76 -5.22
C THR A 219 17.71 6.88 -4.03
N THR A 220 17.48 7.88 -3.19
CA THR A 220 18.30 8.22 -2.03
C THR A 220 17.37 8.81 -0.95
N PRO A 221 16.83 7.96 -0.05
CA PRO A 221 15.99 8.42 1.03
C PRO A 221 16.63 9.56 1.84
N PRO A 222 15.83 10.46 2.45
CA PRO A 222 16.35 11.50 3.32
C PRO A 222 17.29 10.92 4.38
N THR A 223 18.31 11.68 4.79
CA THR A 223 19.44 11.19 5.62
C THR A 223 19.01 10.42 6.88
N ASN A 224 17.88 10.80 7.48
CA ASN A 224 17.37 10.20 8.71
C ASN A 224 16.38 9.05 8.50
N PHE A 225 16.05 8.72 7.25
CA PHE A 225 15.07 7.70 6.88
C PHE A 225 15.72 6.58 6.08
N MET A 226 15.10 5.41 6.10
CA MET A 226 15.41 4.32 5.20
C MET A 226 14.20 3.43 4.95
N TRP A 227 14.29 2.64 3.89
CA TRP A 227 13.28 1.65 3.57
C TRP A 227 13.43 0.41 4.45
N TYR A 228 12.31 -0.14 4.89
CA TYR A 228 12.22 -1.44 5.54
C TYR A 228 11.29 -2.33 4.72
N ALA A 229 11.68 -3.58 4.49
CA ALA A 229 10.90 -4.55 3.73
C ALA A 229 10.13 -5.47 4.68
N SER A 230 8.90 -5.82 4.31
CA SER A 230 8.26 -7.00 4.89
C SER A 230 9.06 -8.26 4.56
N PRO A 231 9.27 -9.18 5.52
CA PRO A 231 9.87 -10.48 5.23
C PRO A 231 8.92 -11.40 4.44
N ILE A 232 7.63 -11.09 4.40
CA ILE A 232 6.63 -11.83 3.61
C ILE A 232 6.64 -11.28 2.19
N ILE A 233 6.78 -12.20 1.23
CA ILE A 233 6.57 -11.95 -0.19
C ILE A 233 5.30 -12.69 -0.56
N LEU A 234 4.31 -11.99 -1.11
CA LEU A 234 3.11 -12.63 -1.64
C LEU A 234 3.39 -13.04 -3.09
N ASP A 235 3.14 -14.30 -3.40
CA ASP A 235 3.16 -14.80 -4.78
C ASP A 235 1.74 -14.64 -5.34
N GLY A 236 1.55 -13.75 -6.31
CA GLY A 236 0.26 -13.54 -6.95
C GLY A 236 -0.32 -14.82 -7.52
N ILE A 237 -1.65 -14.96 -7.44
CA ILE A 237 -2.40 -16.14 -7.86
C ILE A 237 -3.33 -15.72 -9.00
N SER A 238 -3.31 -16.45 -10.12
CA SER A 238 -4.34 -16.31 -11.15
C SER A 238 -5.56 -17.15 -10.80
N ALA A 239 -6.72 -16.77 -11.34
CA ALA A 239 -7.84 -17.67 -11.50
C ALA A 239 -7.44 -18.93 -12.28
#